data_AF-A0A848QP11-F1
#
_entry.id   AF-A0A848QP11-F1
#
_cell.length_a   1.000
_cell.length_b   1.000
_cell.length_c   1.000
_cell.angle_alpha   90.00
_cell.angle_beta   90.00
_cell.angle_gamma   90.00
#
_symmetry.space_group_name_H-M   'P 1'
#
loop_
_entity.id
_entity.type
_entity.pdbx_description
1 polymer ?
#
loop_
_entity_poly.entity_id
_entity_poly.type
_entity_poly.pdbx_seq_one_letter_code
_entity_poly.pdbx_strand_id
1 'polypeptide(L)'
;MNRRNFLSRVALGAAFVLSGCGLGPDPTPDYRYRLTVEVETPEGLKSGSSVIEVQTNIAGEYSIPTPGRVSQRLRGEAVTVDLDDGQVLFALLRSDSEADWAKQVMFLLTPSVRSSDGKN
;
A
#
# COMPACT_ATOMS: atom_id res chain seq x y z
N MET A 1 14.87 -12.67 -54.39
CA MET A 1 14.67 -12.42 -52.94
C MET A 1 13.17 -12.38 -52.64
N ASN A 2 12.70 -13.36 -51.87
CA ASN A 2 11.28 -13.72 -51.78
C ASN A 2 10.50 -12.74 -50.90
N ARG A 3 9.73 -11.86 -51.55
CA ARG A 3 8.80 -10.87 -50.96
C ARG A 3 7.82 -11.52 -49.98
N ARG A 4 7.46 -12.79 -50.21
CA ARG A 4 6.60 -13.61 -49.33
C ARG A 4 7.27 -13.98 -48.00
N ASN A 5 8.58 -14.20 -47.98
CA ASN A 5 9.31 -14.53 -46.74
C ASN A 5 9.56 -13.28 -45.88
N PHE A 6 9.66 -12.11 -46.51
CA PHE A 6 9.83 -10.83 -45.80
C PHE A 6 8.55 -10.44 -45.05
N LEU A 7 7.39 -10.56 -45.71
CA LEU A 7 6.08 -10.29 -45.10
C LEU A 7 5.78 -11.25 -43.93
N SER A 8 6.16 -12.53 -44.06
CA SER A 8 5.99 -13.51 -42.98
C SER A 8 6.84 -13.19 -41.74
N ARG A 9 8.04 -12.65 -41.90
CA ARG A 9 8.92 -12.27 -40.78
C ARG A 9 8.47 -10.99 -40.06
N VAL A 10 7.89 -10.03 -40.79
CA VAL A 10 7.32 -8.82 -40.19
C VAL A 10 6.05 -9.14 -39.37
N ALA A 11 5.20 -10.04 -39.88
CA ALA A 11 3.99 -10.47 -39.16
C ALA A 11 4.31 -11.20 -37.85
N LEU A 12 5.38 -12.00 -37.81
CA LEU A 12 5.81 -12.70 -36.60
C LEU A 12 6.38 -11.74 -35.53
N GLY A 13 7.05 -10.66 -35.96
CA GLY A 13 7.57 -9.63 -35.06
C GLY A 13 6.48 -8.73 -34.44
N ALA A 14 5.42 -8.43 -35.20
CA ALA A 14 4.31 -7.62 -34.70
C ALA A 14 3.48 -8.31 -33.61
N ALA A 15 3.40 -9.65 -33.63
CA ALA A 15 2.68 -10.43 -32.61
C ALA A 15 3.33 -10.34 -31.21
N PHE A 16 4.65 -10.15 -31.12
CA PHE A 16 5.35 -9.99 -29.84
C PHE A 16 5.13 -8.64 -29.17
N VAL A 17 4.76 -7.59 -29.93
CA VAL A 17 4.57 -6.24 -29.39
C VAL A 17 3.22 -6.10 -28.67
N LEU A 18 2.25 -6.97 -28.96
CA LEU A 18 0.90 -6.91 -28.37
C LEU A 18 0.76 -7.65 -27.02
N SER A 19 1.79 -8.38 -26.57
CA SER A 19 1.75 -9.13 -25.29
C SER A 19 1.96 -8.24 -24.06
N GLY A 20 2.12 -6.92 -24.21
CA GLY A 20 2.35 -5.98 -23.11
C GLY A 20 1.10 -5.30 -22.53
N CYS A 21 -0.08 -5.48 -23.14
CA CYS A 21 -1.32 -4.80 -22.74
C CYS A 21 -2.02 -5.50 -21.55
N GLY A 22 -1.31 -5.67 -20.44
CA GLY A 22 -1.86 -6.13 -19.16
C GLY A 22 -1.68 -5.11 -18.01
N LEU A 23 -1.06 -3.98 -18.28
CA LEU A 23 -0.83 -2.89 -17.32
C LEU A 23 -2.04 -1.95 -17.30
N GLY A 24 -3.20 -2.46 -16.86
CA GLY A 24 -4.31 -1.60 -16.47
C GLY A 24 -3.93 -0.77 -15.24
N PRO A 25 -4.64 0.35 -14.94
CA PRO A 25 -4.47 1.08 -13.70
C PRO A 25 -4.62 0.10 -12.52
N ASP A 26 -3.67 0.09 -11.59
CA ASP A 26 -3.77 -0.72 -10.37
C ASP A 26 -5.05 -0.29 -9.62
N PRO A 27 -6.06 -1.16 -9.49
CA PRO A 27 -7.33 -0.78 -8.88
C PRO A 27 -7.22 -0.60 -7.37
N THR A 28 -6.07 -0.85 -6.75
CA THR A 28 -5.91 -0.66 -5.31
C THR A 28 -5.64 0.80 -4.96
N PRO A 29 -6.56 1.48 -4.26
CA PRO A 29 -6.34 2.86 -3.86
C PRO A 29 -5.25 2.94 -2.78
N ASP A 30 -4.30 3.84 -2.99
CA ASP A 30 -3.43 4.34 -1.92
C ASP A 30 -4.30 5.10 -0.92
N TYR A 31 -4.02 4.91 0.38
CA TYR A 31 -4.71 5.66 1.42
C TYR A 31 -3.72 6.39 2.31
N ARG A 32 -4.16 7.54 2.82
CA ARG A 32 -3.41 8.37 3.77
C ARG A 32 -4.24 8.56 5.03
N TYR A 33 -3.62 8.40 6.17
CA TYR A 33 -4.23 8.70 7.46
C TYR A 33 -3.31 9.60 8.28
N ARG A 34 -3.92 10.43 9.12
CA ARG A 34 -3.20 11.22 10.12
C ARG A 34 -3.20 10.45 11.42
N LEU A 35 -2.03 10.18 11.97
CA LEU A 35 -1.87 9.69 13.32
C LEU A 35 -1.59 10.89 14.23
N THR A 36 -2.45 11.10 15.21
CA THR A 36 -2.24 12.08 16.28
C THR A 36 -2.01 11.31 17.58
N VAL A 37 -0.95 11.67 18.29
CA VAL A 37 -0.63 11.11 19.60
C VAL A 37 -0.80 12.21 20.62
N GLU A 38 -1.59 11.93 21.64
CA GLU A 38 -1.86 12.83 22.76
C GLU A 38 -1.33 12.19 24.04
N VAL A 39 -0.57 12.95 24.81
CA VAL A 39 0.06 12.50 26.05
C VAL A 39 -0.32 13.48 27.14
N GLU A 40 -0.97 12.97 28.17
CA GLU A 40 -1.31 13.75 29.36
C GLU A 40 -0.08 13.75 30.28
N THR A 41 0.56 14.91 30.44
CA THR A 41 1.69 15.12 31.35
C THR A 41 1.24 15.96 32.56
N PRO A 42 2.00 15.98 33.67
CA PRO A 42 1.69 16.86 34.80
C PRO A 42 1.59 18.35 34.42
N GLU A 43 2.27 18.78 33.36
CA GLU A 43 2.31 20.14 32.82
C GLU A 43 1.16 20.42 31.85
N GLY A 44 0.43 19.38 31.42
CA GLY A 44 -0.74 19.48 30.55
C GLY A 44 -0.71 18.51 29.38
N LEU A 45 -1.61 18.72 28.42
CA LEU A 45 -1.69 17.88 27.22
C LEU A 45 -0.60 18.25 26.22
N LYS A 46 0.20 17.26 25.82
CA LYS A 46 1.16 17.35 24.73
C LYS A 46 0.65 16.56 23.53
N SER A 47 0.84 17.07 22.32
CA SER A 47 0.34 16.43 21.11
C SER A 47 1.34 16.52 19.96
N GLY A 48 1.41 15.46 19.17
CA GLY A 48 2.17 15.40 17.93
C GLY A 48 1.34 14.70 16.85
N SER A 49 1.61 15.01 15.58
CA SER A 49 0.96 14.29 14.49
C SER A 49 1.88 14.05 13.29
N SER A 50 1.61 12.98 12.57
CA SER A 50 2.27 12.61 11.31
C SER A 50 1.24 12.07 10.34
N VAL A 51 1.51 12.19 9.04
CA VAL A 51 0.69 11.60 7.98
C VAL A 51 1.41 10.39 7.43
N ILE A 52 0.69 9.28 7.39
CA ILE A 52 1.20 8.00 6.92
C ILE A 52 0.41 7.61 5.68
N GLU A 53 1.14 7.30 4.61
CA GLU A 53 0.63 6.76 3.36
C GLU A 53 0.89 5.26 3.30
N VAL A 54 -0.14 4.52 2.90
CA VAL A 54 -0.03 3.10 2.58
C VAL A 54 -0.37 2.92 1.12
N GLN A 55 0.60 2.40 0.38
CA GLN A 55 0.46 2.06 -1.02
C GLN A 55 0.27 0.56 -1.14
N THR A 56 -0.81 0.15 -1.79
CA THR A 56 -1.06 -1.27 -2.07
C THR A 56 -0.75 -1.53 -3.53
N ASN A 57 -0.16 -2.69 -3.81
CA ASN A 57 0.09 -3.15 -5.16
C ASN A 57 -0.24 -4.63 -5.26
N ILE A 58 -1.03 -4.99 -6.27
CA ILE A 58 -1.36 -6.38 -6.58
C ILE A 58 -0.57 -6.80 -7.81
N ALA A 59 0.24 -7.85 -7.65
CA ALA A 59 0.94 -8.44 -8.77
C ALA A 59 -0.06 -8.98 -9.79
N GLY A 60 0.17 -8.71 -11.08
CA GLY A 60 -0.74 -9.12 -12.15
C GLY A 60 -1.02 -10.63 -12.15
N GLU A 61 -2.16 -11.02 -12.71
CA GLU A 61 -2.61 -12.42 -12.79
C GLU A 61 -1.60 -13.37 -13.44
N TYR A 62 -0.79 -12.84 -14.37
CA TYR A 62 0.23 -13.61 -15.09
C TYR A 62 1.65 -13.41 -14.54
N SER A 63 1.81 -12.77 -13.38
CA SER A 63 3.14 -12.55 -12.78
C SER A 63 3.74 -13.87 -12.27
N ILE A 64 5.00 -14.13 -12.60
CA ILE A 64 5.76 -15.31 -12.13
C ILE A 64 6.85 -14.82 -11.17
N PRO A 65 7.03 -15.42 -9.98
CA PRO A 65 6.40 -16.65 -9.49
C PRO A 65 5.11 -16.45 -8.69
N THR A 66 4.63 -15.22 -8.49
CA THR A 66 3.55 -14.95 -7.51
C THR A 66 2.38 -14.17 -8.09
N PRO A 67 1.54 -14.83 -8.92
CA PRO A 67 0.26 -14.29 -9.37
C PRO A 67 -0.56 -13.73 -8.21
N GLY A 68 -1.12 -12.53 -8.37
CA GLY A 68 -2.06 -11.95 -7.40
C GLY A 68 -1.46 -11.60 -6.03
N ARG A 69 -0.14 -11.63 -5.88
CA ARG A 69 0.51 -11.24 -4.62
C ARG A 69 0.16 -9.80 -4.27
N VAL A 70 -0.41 -9.60 -3.09
CA VAL A 70 -0.60 -8.27 -2.50
C VAL A 70 0.70 -7.87 -1.81
N SER A 71 1.19 -6.68 -2.11
CA SER A 71 2.32 -6.05 -1.41
C SER A 71 1.93 -4.66 -0.97
N GLN A 72 2.40 -4.26 0.21
CA GLN A 72 2.14 -2.93 0.77
C GLN A 72 3.46 -2.22 1.06
N ARG A 73 3.54 -0.96 0.63
CA ARG A 73 4.63 -0.05 0.99
C ARG A 73 4.08 1.04 1.90
N LEU A 74 4.87 1.40 2.89
CA LEU A 74 4.51 2.43 3.85
C LEU A 74 5.45 3.63 3.65
N ARG A 75 4.89 4.84 3.64
CA ARG A 75 5.64 6.09 3.62
C ARG A 75 5.12 7.00 4.73
N GLY A 76 6.02 7.56 5.51
CA GLY A 76 5.68 8.41 6.64
C GLY A 76 6.74 8.31 7.72
N GLU A 77 6.69 9.24 8.66
CA GLU A 77 7.63 9.30 9.78
C GLU A 77 6.93 8.96 11.08
N ALA A 78 7.71 8.49 12.06
CA ALA A 78 7.25 8.32 13.43
C ALA A 78 6.67 9.64 13.96
N VAL A 79 5.61 9.57 14.75
CA VAL A 79 5.06 10.77 15.39
C VAL A 79 6.00 11.16 16.53
N THR A 80 6.47 12.41 16.51
CA THR A 80 7.25 12.99 17.61
C THR A 80 6.36 13.86 18.47
N VAL A 81 6.42 13.68 19.79
CA VAL A 81 5.77 14.53 20.77
C VAL A 81 6.84 15.12 21.67
N ASP A 82 6.92 16.45 21.71
CA ASP A 82 7.76 17.18 22.66
C ASP A 82 7.09 17.14 24.04
N LEU A 83 7.78 16.61 25.04
CA LEU A 83 7.30 16.47 26.42
C LEU A 83 7.82 17.60 27.33
N ASP A 84 8.43 18.63 26.76
CA ASP A 84 9.23 19.64 27.46
C ASP A 84 10.54 19.09 28.04
N ASP A 85 11.37 19.98 28.63
CA ASP A 85 12.68 19.67 29.23
C ASP A 85 13.64 18.89 28.30
N GLY A 86 13.47 19.05 26.99
CA GLY A 86 14.26 18.37 25.97
C GLY A 86 13.94 16.89 25.79
N GLN A 87 12.84 16.40 26.37
CA GLN A 87 12.38 15.03 26.20
C GLN A 87 11.46 14.91 24.98
N VAL A 88 11.71 13.90 24.15
CA VAL A 88 10.90 13.63 22.95
C VAL A 88 10.41 12.20 22.97
N LEU A 89 9.09 12.02 22.87
CA LEU A 89 8.46 10.73 22.67
C LEU A 89 8.32 10.45 21.18
N PHE A 90 8.67 9.23 20.77
CA PHE A 90 8.52 8.75 19.40
C PHE A 90 7.49 7.63 19.35
N ALA A 91 6.37 7.84 18.67
CA ALA A 91 5.45 6.77 18.32
C ALA A 91 5.88 6.15 16.99
N LEU A 92 6.49 4.97 17.11
CA LEU A 92 7.04 4.25 15.97
C LEU A 92 5.94 3.62 15.11
N LEU A 93 6.25 3.44 13.82
CA LEU A 93 5.34 2.85 12.84
C LEU A 93 5.29 1.30 12.91
N ARG A 94 6.07 0.72 13.81
CA ARG A 94 6.25 -0.72 14.00
C ARG A 94 6.60 -1.03 15.45
N SER A 95 6.34 -2.26 15.87
CA SER A 95 6.81 -2.80 17.15
C SER A 95 7.50 -4.15 16.95
N ASP A 96 8.10 -4.70 18.01
CA ASP A 96 8.68 -6.04 18.00
C ASP A 96 7.62 -7.13 17.83
N SER A 97 6.43 -6.93 18.40
CA SER A 97 5.31 -7.86 18.27
C SER A 97 4.55 -7.70 16.95
N GLU A 98 4.63 -6.53 16.31
CA GLU A 98 3.86 -6.21 15.11
C GLU A 98 4.64 -5.27 14.18
N ALA A 99 5.48 -5.87 13.33
CA ALA A 99 6.35 -5.14 12.40
C ALA A 99 5.57 -4.34 11.34
N ASP A 100 4.34 -4.73 11.05
CA ASP A 100 3.48 -4.16 10.02
C ASP A 100 2.25 -3.43 10.58
N TRP A 101 2.25 -3.08 11.87
CA TRP A 101 1.11 -2.45 12.56
C TRP A 101 0.51 -1.26 11.79
N ALA A 102 1.36 -0.31 11.37
CA ALA A 102 0.90 0.88 10.65
C ALA A 102 0.27 0.57 9.27
N LYS A 103 0.59 -0.57 8.66
CA LYS A 103 -0.06 -1.04 7.43
C LYS A 103 -1.45 -1.64 7.69
N GLN A 104 -1.69 -2.16 8.89
CA GLN A 104 -2.91 -2.89 9.23
C GLN A 104 -4.01 -2.02 9.84
N VAL A 105 -3.70 -0.76 10.21
CA VAL A 105 -4.65 0.18 10.85
C VAL A 105 -6.00 0.21 10.15
N MET A 106 -6.02 0.30 8.81
CA MET A 106 -7.29 0.31 8.07
C MET A 106 -8.11 -0.97 8.29
N PHE A 107 -7.49 -2.16 8.23
CA PHE A 107 -8.21 -3.42 8.44
C PHE A 107 -8.73 -3.57 9.87
N LEU A 108 -7.98 -3.07 10.85
CA LEU A 108 -8.38 -3.08 12.26
C LEU A 108 -9.54 -2.14 12.55
N LEU A 109 -9.59 -1.01 11.86
CA LEU A 109 -10.61 0.03 12.07
C LEU A 109 -11.81 -0.07 11.12
N THR A 110 -11.70 -0.87 10.05
CA THR A 110 -12.80 -1.03 9.09
C THR A 110 -13.97 -1.72 9.78
N PRO A 111 -15.17 -1.10 9.82
CA PRO A 111 -16.33 -1.74 10.41
C PRO A 111 -16.65 -3.03 9.66
N SER A 112 -16.99 -4.08 10.39
CA SER A 112 -17.42 -5.35 9.78
C SER A 112 -18.63 -5.08 8.90
N VAL A 113 -18.48 -5.26 7.59
CA VAL A 113 -19.63 -5.24 6.69
C VAL A 113 -20.48 -6.45 7.06
N ARG A 114 -21.66 -6.20 7.63
CA ARG A 114 -22.67 -7.24 7.82
C ARG A 114 -22.98 -7.75 6.42
N SER A 115 -22.50 -8.95 6.08
CA SER A 115 -22.88 -9.59 4.84
C SER A 115 -24.41 -9.62 4.83
N SER A 116 -25.03 -8.85 3.94
CA SER A 116 -26.45 -9.01 3.66
C SER A 116 -26.55 -10.37 2.99
N ASP A 117 -26.79 -11.39 3.80
CA ASP A 117 -27.13 -12.74 3.39
C ASP A 117 -28.50 -12.66 2.70
N GLY A 118 -28.48 -12.17 1.46
CA GLY A 118 -29.57 -12.27 0.51
C GLY A 118 -29.49 -13.65 -0.13
N LYS A 119 -29.85 -14.67 0.64
CA LYS A 119 -30.15 -15.99 0.10
C LYS A 119 -31.67 -16.19 0.06
N ASN A 120 -32.16 -16.14 -1.18
CA ASN A 120 -33.41 -16.66 -1.75
C ASN A 120 -34.74 -16.17 -1.20
#